data_AF-A0A9Q0JD21-F1
#
_entry.id   AF-A0A9Q0JD21-F1
#
_cell.length_a   1.000
_cell.length_b   1.000
_cell.length_c   1.000
_cell.angle_alpha   90.00
_cell.angle_beta   90.00
_cell.angle_gamma   90.00
#
_symmetry.space_group_name_H-M   'P 1'
#
loop_
_entity.id
_entity.type
_entity.pdbx_description
1 polymer ?
#
loop_
_entity_poly.entity_id
_entity_poly.type
_entity_poly.pdbx_seq_one_letter_code
_entity_poly.pdbx_strand_id
1 'polypeptide(L)'
;MADTNDRLKVCASSNIFKGVRNRDLMSELPDHILHLITSKLNLRDAVRTSALSHKWRKLISSYPGNYIKFSGKSMLANYELAEIPCREHREIFVRGVNQFVKLYQHQSGHDQPFIDGCKLSFCLGIDFTEDINRWVRFAITMGAKTLQLFFSCWKDCEIMDDHKAKFVISGDAFECAQSKFTTLSLKGCVLGPNLGNHLRFLARLRLTAIPALWQYDLDGMFSYLVNLHTLEILRTYLPQEFCVGKLLRLKFLYVKWCDGHDITTINFSNLDLIKFICHSRQGIKFNASGAPKLKILTYDVDGAETDIVPCHPNECPGLQYLTVSTSLFWDISRVLTSTAPTRTITYLRLKSRRATNFLSLIEILRYFPCLEKLLVVTCSVEDSEEQRVIKPPVAGCVYEHLRTIEFGRYCSHPRQLEFVVHMLKHATALQEMIIMRKVQKHFGRTCRKCSESGGHWEEDEKLSLRQELQKISHSATEMIIMRKVQKHFGRTCRKCSESGGHWEEDEKLSLRQELQKISHSATVTLQ
;
A
#
# COMPACT_ATOMS: atom_id res chain seq x y z
N MET A 1 65.12 18.30 -6.18
CA MET A 1 63.74 18.29 -6.73
C MET A 1 62.81 18.20 -5.53
N ALA A 2 62.63 19.26 -4.74
CA ALA A 2 61.88 20.48 -5.03
C ALA A 2 60.46 20.15 -5.53
N ASP A 3 59.51 20.02 -4.61
CA ASP A 3 58.33 20.88 -4.46
C ASP A 3 57.28 20.13 -3.59
N THR A 4 56.42 20.85 -2.85
CA THR A 4 55.42 20.41 -1.83
C THR A 4 55.79 20.62 -0.35
N ASN A 5 56.18 21.84 0.04
CA ASN A 5 56.08 22.22 1.46
C ASN A 5 55.55 23.64 1.74
N ASP A 6 54.85 24.26 0.78
CA ASP A 6 54.54 25.71 0.87
C ASP A 6 53.04 26.07 0.81
N ARG A 7 52.17 25.27 1.41
CA ARG A 7 50.73 25.61 1.56
C ARG A 7 50.16 25.49 2.98
N LEU A 8 51.00 25.54 4.02
CA LEU A 8 50.55 25.45 5.42
C LEU A 8 50.90 26.65 6.31
N LYS A 9 51.45 27.76 5.79
CA LYS A 9 51.84 28.91 6.63
C LYS A 9 51.61 30.28 6.01
N VAL A 10 50.36 30.63 5.68
CA VAL A 10 49.98 32.05 5.57
C VAL A 10 48.53 32.24 6.03
N CYS A 11 48.34 32.33 7.36
CA CYS A 11 47.29 33.11 8.01
C CYS A 11 47.64 33.26 9.50
N ALA A 12 48.87 33.69 9.78
CA ALA A 12 49.28 34.09 11.11
C ALA A 12 50.13 35.35 10.94
N SER A 13 49.48 36.50 10.74
CA SER A 13 49.97 37.86 11.04
C SER A 13 49.02 38.91 10.44
N SER A 14 48.04 39.35 11.21
CA SER A 14 47.51 40.73 11.13
C SER A 14 46.67 41.03 12.38
N ASN A 15 47.36 41.55 13.39
CA ASN A 15 46.79 42.19 14.58
C ASN A 15 46.10 43.52 14.20
N ILE A 16 44.96 43.50 13.47
CA ILE A 16 44.20 44.73 13.12
C ILE A 16 42.70 44.66 13.52
N PHE A 17 42.27 43.67 14.31
CA PHE A 17 40.91 43.67 14.91
C PHE A 17 40.94 43.47 16.43
N LYS A 18 41.66 44.34 17.15
CA LYS A 18 41.39 44.57 18.59
C LYS A 18 40.21 45.54 18.70
N GLY A 19 38.97 45.05 18.72
CA GLY A 19 37.82 45.91 19.01
C GLY A 19 36.42 45.38 18.71
N VAL A 20 36.26 44.39 17.83
CA VAL A 20 34.94 43.76 17.64
C VAL A 20 34.89 42.54 18.55
N ARG A 21 34.23 42.67 19.71
CA ARG A 21 33.73 41.47 20.40
C ARG A 21 32.99 40.66 19.34
N ASN A 22 33.49 39.47 19.05
CA ASN A 22 32.89 38.52 18.12
C ASN A 22 31.53 38.10 18.70
N ARG A 23 30.52 38.97 18.59
CA ARG A 23 29.19 38.76 19.15
C ARG A 23 28.53 37.66 18.31
N ASP A 24 28.16 36.58 18.96
CA ASP A 24 27.41 35.49 18.35
C ASP A 24 25.95 35.91 18.15
N LEU A 25 25.73 36.74 17.11
CA LEU A 25 24.42 37.26 16.72
C LEU A 25 23.42 36.13 16.40
N MET A 26 23.91 34.97 15.99
CA MET A 26 23.08 33.80 15.72
C MET A 26 22.50 33.19 16.99
N SER A 27 23.22 33.25 18.12
CA SER A 27 22.69 32.82 19.42
C SER A 27 21.80 33.86 20.09
N GLU A 28 21.83 35.11 19.64
CA GLU A 28 20.94 36.19 20.13
C GLU A 28 19.51 36.08 19.58
N LEU A 29 19.29 35.28 18.53
CA LEU A 29 17.95 35.03 17.99
C LEU A 29 17.01 34.37 19.02
N PRO A 30 15.72 34.71 19.04
CA PRO A 30 14.72 34.05 19.88
C PRO A 30 14.60 32.54 19.58
N ASP A 31 14.32 31.75 20.62
CA ASP A 31 14.30 30.28 20.52
C ASP A 31 13.33 29.77 19.46
N HIS A 32 12.17 30.40 19.29
CA HIS A 32 11.18 30.02 18.27
C HIS A 32 11.71 30.15 16.83
N ILE A 33 12.56 31.16 16.54
CA ILE A 33 13.20 31.33 15.22
C ILE A 33 14.26 30.25 15.02
N LEU A 34 15.02 29.95 16.07
CA LEU A 34 16.03 28.91 16.06
C LEU A 34 15.43 27.51 15.84
N HIS A 35 14.27 27.21 16.46
CA HIS A 35 13.50 26.00 16.18
C HIS A 35 12.98 25.98 14.73
N LEU A 36 12.52 27.12 14.20
CA LEU A 36 12.08 27.21 12.82
C LEU A 36 13.23 26.91 11.85
N ILE A 37 14.41 27.50 12.06
CA ILE A 37 15.59 27.24 11.21
C ILE A 37 15.97 25.76 11.28
N THR A 38 16.12 25.21 12.49
CA THR A 38 16.48 23.80 12.67
C THR A 38 15.44 22.86 12.06
N SER A 39 14.15 23.18 12.09
CA SER A 39 13.09 22.40 11.43
C SER A 39 13.23 22.25 9.91
N LYS A 40 13.94 23.20 9.26
CA LYS A 40 14.15 23.20 7.81
C LYS A 40 15.44 22.49 7.40
N LEU A 41 16.32 22.20 8.35
CA LEU A 41 17.56 21.47 8.09
C LEU A 41 17.28 19.97 7.95
N ASN A 42 18.15 19.26 7.24
CA ASN A 42 18.19 17.80 7.36
C ASN A 42 18.94 17.42 8.65
N LEU A 43 18.83 16.16 9.07
CA LEU A 43 19.40 15.68 10.32
C LEU A 43 20.91 15.95 10.45
N ARG A 44 21.67 15.76 9.37
CA ARG A 44 23.12 16.00 9.35
C ARG A 44 23.44 17.48 9.53
N ASP A 45 22.76 18.36 8.80
CA ASP A 45 23.02 19.79 8.88
C ASP A 45 22.54 20.37 10.21
N ALA A 46 21.43 19.86 10.74
CA ALA A 46 20.98 20.16 12.10
C ALA A 46 22.04 19.79 13.14
N VAL A 47 22.64 18.60 13.04
CA VAL A 47 23.76 18.21 13.90
C VAL A 47 24.95 19.16 13.78
N ARG A 48 25.31 19.55 12.56
CA ARG A 48 26.43 20.48 12.32
C ARG A 48 26.22 21.84 12.98
N THR A 49 24.98 22.31 13.09
CA THR A 49 24.72 23.57 13.80
C THR A 49 25.13 23.54 15.27
N SER A 50 25.26 22.37 15.91
CA SER A 50 25.79 22.32 17.30
C SER A 50 27.23 22.77 17.48
N ALA A 51 27.98 22.89 16.38
CA ALA A 51 29.33 23.46 16.39
C ALA A 51 29.30 25.00 16.44
N LEU A 52 28.16 25.64 16.16
CA LEU A 52 28.03 27.10 16.12
C LEU A 52 28.10 27.71 17.53
N SER A 53 27.36 27.15 18.49
CA SER A 53 27.39 27.62 19.88
C SER A 53 26.79 26.62 20.86
N HIS A 54 26.93 26.89 22.17
CA HIS A 54 26.28 26.12 23.22
C HIS A 54 24.73 26.19 23.14
N LYS A 55 24.17 27.30 22.65
CA LYS A 55 22.72 27.46 22.44
C LYS A 55 22.25 26.54 21.32
N TRP A 56 22.93 26.56 20.17
CA TRP A 56 22.61 25.70 19.03
C TRP A 56 22.77 24.22 19.34
N ARG A 57 23.74 23.86 20.20
CA ARG A 57 23.87 22.48 20.69
C ARG A 57 22.63 22.00 21.44
N LYS A 58 22.05 22.82 22.32
CA LYS A 58 20.82 22.50 23.07
C LYS A 58 19.60 22.34 22.14
N LEU A 59 19.57 23.06 21.01
CA LEU A 59 18.45 22.99 20.06
C LEU A 59 18.31 21.62 19.37
N ILE A 60 19.38 20.82 19.30
CA ILE A 60 19.32 19.46 18.75
C ILE A 60 18.35 18.58 19.55
N SER A 61 18.27 18.77 20.88
CA SER A 61 17.30 18.04 21.69
C SER A 61 15.88 18.40 21.29
N SER A 62 15.60 19.69 21.15
CA SER A 62 14.32 20.20 20.68
C SER A 62 14.13 20.11 19.15
N TYR A 63 14.94 19.31 18.46
CA TYR A 63 14.87 19.22 17.01
C TYR A 63 13.44 18.83 16.62
N PRO A 64 12.71 19.70 15.91
CA PRO A 64 11.27 19.55 15.74
C PRO A 64 11.01 18.38 14.81
N GLY A 65 10.68 17.26 15.41
CA GLY A 65 10.46 16.01 14.72
C GLY A 65 10.44 14.88 15.70
N ASN A 66 9.25 14.59 16.26
CA ASN A 66 9.05 13.38 17.06
C ASN A 66 9.36 12.10 16.24
N TYR A 67 9.62 12.21 14.94
CA TYR A 67 10.02 11.09 14.08
C TYR A 67 11.42 11.28 13.47
N ILE A 68 12.40 10.53 13.98
CA ILE A 68 13.79 10.59 13.50
C ILE A 68 13.98 9.61 12.32
N LYS A 69 14.63 10.07 11.24
CA LYS A 69 14.91 9.25 10.06
C LYS A 69 16.39 9.25 9.70
N PHE A 70 17.06 8.14 9.99
CA PHE A 70 18.41 7.83 9.53
C PHE A 70 18.34 7.10 8.18
N SER A 71 18.85 7.74 7.13
CA SER A 71 18.93 7.18 5.79
C SER A 71 20.13 7.73 5.03
N GLY A 72 20.55 7.07 3.95
CA GLY A 72 21.64 7.60 3.11
C GLY A 72 21.40 9.06 2.71
N LYS A 73 20.15 9.40 2.32
CA LYS A 73 19.76 10.78 2.01
C LYS A 73 19.95 11.76 3.17
N SER A 74 19.63 11.36 4.40
CA SER A 74 19.73 12.26 5.56
C SER A 74 21.13 12.34 6.16
N MET A 75 22.01 11.38 5.89
CA MET A 75 23.31 11.28 6.54
C MET A 75 24.50 11.53 5.60
N LEU A 76 24.35 11.29 4.30
CA LEU A 76 25.44 11.30 3.31
C LEU A 76 25.35 12.45 2.30
N ALA A 77 24.56 13.50 2.59
CA ALA A 77 24.33 14.65 1.71
C ALA A 77 25.61 15.08 0.98
N ASN A 78 25.66 14.80 -0.33
CA ASN A 78 26.64 15.22 -1.36
C ASN A 78 26.61 14.31 -2.60
N TYR A 79 25.85 13.22 -2.60
CA TYR A 79 25.69 12.36 -3.76
C TYR A 79 24.27 12.49 -4.31
N GLU A 80 24.14 12.74 -5.61
CA GLU A 80 22.85 12.64 -6.29
C GLU A 80 22.26 11.24 -6.05
N LEU A 81 20.97 11.22 -5.75
CA LEU A 81 20.23 10.14 -5.09
C LEU A 81 20.15 8.78 -5.84
N ALA A 82 20.86 8.62 -6.95
CA ALA A 82 20.73 7.46 -7.84
C ALA A 82 21.86 6.43 -7.71
N GLU A 83 23.04 6.78 -7.18
CA GLU A 83 24.24 5.94 -7.39
C GLU A 83 25.18 5.81 -6.18
N ILE A 84 24.73 6.07 -4.93
CA ILE A 84 25.62 5.88 -3.76
C ILE A 84 25.95 4.38 -3.62
N PRO A 85 27.20 3.93 -3.85
CA PRO A 85 27.57 2.54 -3.62
C PRO A 85 27.47 2.28 -2.12
N CYS A 86 26.50 1.48 -1.72
CA CYS A 86 26.19 1.35 -0.30
C CYS A 86 27.36 0.79 0.52
N ARG A 87 28.24 -0.03 -0.09
CA ARG A 87 29.42 -0.66 0.51
C ARG A 87 30.38 0.37 1.12
N GLU A 88 30.79 1.35 0.32
CA GLU A 88 31.78 2.36 0.71
C GLU A 88 31.26 3.36 1.75
N HIS A 89 29.94 3.45 1.89
CA HIS A 89 29.28 4.46 2.69
C HIS A 89 28.68 3.92 4.00
N ARG A 90 28.80 2.61 4.29
CA ARG A 90 28.27 2.01 5.53
C ARG A 90 28.92 2.61 6.77
N GLU A 91 30.24 2.69 6.80
CA GLU A 91 30.96 3.25 7.94
C GLU A 91 30.68 4.74 8.14
N ILE A 92 30.61 5.51 7.04
CA ILE A 92 30.27 6.93 7.09
C ILE A 92 28.86 7.12 7.67
N PHE A 93 27.90 6.30 7.22
CA PHE A 93 26.55 6.29 7.75
C PHE A 93 26.55 5.96 9.25
N VAL A 94 27.17 4.85 9.66
CA VAL A 94 27.25 4.38 11.04
C VAL A 94 27.88 5.43 11.95
N ARG A 95 29.01 6.01 11.54
CA ARG A 95 29.68 7.10 12.26
C ARG A 95 28.77 8.30 12.44
N GLY A 96 28.03 8.69 11.41
CA GLY A 96 27.07 9.78 11.48
C GLY A 96 25.94 9.50 12.48
N VAL A 97 25.37 8.29 12.46
CA VAL A 97 24.29 7.91 13.41
C VAL A 97 24.84 7.87 14.83
N ASN A 98 26.03 7.29 15.03
CA ASN A 98 26.70 7.26 16.33
C ASN A 98 26.99 8.66 16.89
N GLN A 99 27.43 9.59 16.05
CA GLN A 99 27.63 10.98 16.45
C GLN A 99 26.32 11.65 16.87
N PHE A 100 25.22 11.41 16.12
CA PHE A 100 23.90 11.91 16.49
C PHE A 100 23.44 11.36 17.85
N VAL A 101 23.49 10.04 18.03
CA VAL A 101 23.04 9.37 19.27
C VAL A 101 23.80 9.90 20.48
N LYS A 102 25.13 10.05 20.38
CA LYS A 102 25.96 10.64 21.44
C LYS A 102 25.53 12.07 21.76
N LEU A 103 25.35 12.92 20.75
CA LEU A 103 24.96 14.32 20.95
C LEU A 103 23.58 14.45 21.59
N TYR A 104 22.66 13.54 21.28
CA TYR A 104 21.31 13.52 21.85
C TYR A 104 21.30 12.98 23.29
N GLN A 105 22.16 11.99 23.60
CA GLN A 105 22.30 11.40 24.93
C GLN A 105 23.05 12.30 25.92
N HIS A 106 24.08 13.05 25.50
CA HIS A 106 24.86 13.91 26.40
C HIS A 106 24.09 15.16 26.92
N GLN A 107 22.85 15.36 26.49
CA GLN A 107 22.02 16.51 26.88
C GLN A 107 21.01 16.18 27.99
N SER A 108 21.22 15.07 28.73
CA SER A 108 20.39 14.59 29.83
C SER A 108 20.13 15.65 30.91
N GLY A 109 18.95 16.28 30.82
CA GLY A 109 18.27 16.99 31.90
C GLY A 109 16.82 16.51 32.01
N HIS A 110 16.09 16.95 33.04
CA HIS A 110 14.72 16.49 33.34
C HIS A 110 13.68 16.71 32.21
N ASP A 111 13.97 17.54 31.21
CA ASP A 111 13.08 17.86 30.08
C ASP A 111 13.51 17.21 28.76
N GLN A 112 13.96 15.94 28.79
CA GLN A 112 14.41 15.27 27.57
C GLN A 112 13.20 14.98 26.63
N PRO A 113 13.21 15.48 25.38
CA PRO A 113 12.07 15.31 24.48
C PRO A 113 12.00 13.86 23.98
N PHE A 114 10.85 13.23 24.24
CA PHE A 114 10.52 11.90 23.74
C PHE A 114 10.38 11.91 22.22
N ILE A 115 10.79 10.82 21.58
CA ILE A 115 10.54 10.59 20.16
C ILE A 115 9.28 9.73 20.01
N ASP A 116 8.40 10.07 19.08
CA ASP A 116 7.27 9.23 18.66
C ASP A 116 7.71 8.06 17.78
N GLY A 117 8.81 8.19 17.05
CA GLY A 117 9.33 7.09 16.25
C GLY A 117 10.70 7.29 15.63
N CYS A 118 11.26 6.18 15.15
CA CYS A 118 12.57 6.13 14.53
C CYS A 118 12.55 5.24 13.29
N LYS A 119 13.24 5.67 12.25
CA LYS A 119 13.50 4.87 11.04
C LYS A 119 14.98 4.82 10.75
N LEU A 120 15.51 3.60 10.66
CA LEU A 120 16.83 3.31 10.15
C LEU A 120 16.71 2.65 8.79
N SER A 121 17.31 3.24 7.77
CA SER A 121 17.17 2.80 6.38
C SER A 121 18.48 2.94 5.63
N PHE A 122 19.32 1.92 5.71
CA PHE A 122 20.59 1.82 5.00
C PHE A 122 20.97 0.35 4.80
N CYS A 123 21.76 0.02 3.79
CA CYS A 123 22.19 -1.36 3.59
C CYS A 123 23.28 -1.71 4.62
N LEU A 124 22.87 -2.23 5.78
CA LEU A 124 23.75 -2.68 6.86
C LEU A 124 23.60 -4.19 7.06
N GLY A 125 24.73 -4.85 7.30
CA GLY A 125 24.81 -6.29 7.52
C GLY A 125 25.12 -6.64 8.97
N ILE A 126 25.51 -7.90 9.18
CA ILE A 126 25.88 -8.46 10.47
C ILE A 126 27.05 -7.74 11.15
N ASP A 127 27.98 -7.16 10.37
CA ASP A 127 29.14 -6.42 10.88
C ASP A 127 28.77 -5.21 11.77
N PHE A 128 27.55 -4.69 11.62
CA PHE A 128 27.06 -3.52 12.35
C PHE A 128 26.03 -3.89 13.44
N THR A 129 25.97 -5.15 13.85
CA THR A 129 24.97 -5.65 14.80
C THR A 129 24.98 -4.88 16.11
N GLU A 130 26.15 -4.63 16.69
CA GLU A 130 26.29 -3.89 17.96
C GLU A 130 25.82 -2.43 17.85
N ASP A 131 26.17 -1.75 16.77
CA ASP A 131 25.71 -0.39 16.52
C ASP A 131 24.19 -0.34 16.31
N ILE A 132 23.63 -1.27 15.53
CA ILE A 132 22.18 -1.36 15.31
C ILE A 132 21.45 -1.62 16.63
N ASN A 133 21.91 -2.59 17.42
CA ASN A 133 21.31 -2.91 18.72
C ASN A 133 21.35 -1.70 19.66
N ARG A 134 22.47 -0.96 19.68
CA ARG A 134 22.58 0.31 20.43
C ARG A 134 21.56 1.34 19.98
N TRP A 135 21.34 1.49 18.67
CA TRP A 135 20.37 2.45 18.12
C TRP A 135 18.92 2.04 18.39
N VAL A 136 18.62 0.74 18.39
CA VAL A 136 17.31 0.21 18.78
C VAL A 136 17.03 0.55 20.24
N ARG A 137 17.98 0.25 21.14
CA ARG A 137 17.87 0.60 22.57
C ARG A 137 17.70 2.10 22.77
N PHE A 138 18.50 2.92 22.09
CA PHE A 138 18.33 4.37 22.09
C PHE A 138 16.90 4.78 21.73
N ALA A 139 16.37 4.31 20.60
CA ALA A 139 15.04 4.71 20.15
C ALA A 139 13.94 4.34 21.17
N ILE A 140 14.03 3.13 21.73
CA ILE A 140 13.08 2.63 22.73
C ILE A 140 13.15 3.45 24.03
N THR A 141 14.34 3.67 24.57
CA THR A 141 14.54 4.46 25.80
C THR A 141 14.07 5.91 25.62
N MET A 142 14.18 6.44 24.40
CA MET A 142 13.65 7.75 24.04
C MET A 142 12.12 7.78 23.85
N GLY A 143 11.41 6.68 24.10
CA GLY A 143 9.94 6.61 24.09
C GLY A 143 9.31 6.33 22.73
N ALA A 144 10.09 5.86 21.74
CA ALA A 144 9.57 5.57 20.40
C ALA A 144 8.34 4.65 20.44
N LYS A 145 7.25 5.11 19.85
CA LYS A 145 6.05 4.28 19.61
C LYS A 145 6.23 3.39 18.38
N THR A 146 6.97 3.89 17.38
CA THR A 146 7.19 3.24 16.09
C THR A 146 8.67 3.09 15.77
N LEU A 147 9.11 1.88 15.43
CA LEU A 147 10.46 1.60 14.95
C LEU A 147 10.43 0.93 13.58
N GLN A 148 11.23 1.44 12.63
CA GLN A 148 11.38 0.88 11.29
C GLN A 148 12.85 0.58 11.01
N LEU A 149 13.20 -0.68 10.75
CA LEU A 149 14.55 -1.15 10.46
C LEU A 149 14.60 -1.73 9.05
N PHE A 150 15.09 -0.94 8.09
CA PHE A 150 15.05 -1.25 6.65
C PHE A 150 16.47 -1.43 6.10
N PHE A 151 16.92 -2.67 6.04
CA PHE A 151 18.29 -3.04 5.67
C PHE A 151 18.36 -3.74 4.30
N SER A 152 17.69 -3.19 3.29
CA SER A 152 17.68 -3.71 1.92
C SER A 152 18.33 -2.75 0.92
N CYS A 153 19.16 -3.23 0.00
CA CYS A 153 19.65 -2.46 -1.16
C CYS A 153 18.74 -2.63 -2.39
N TRP A 154 18.90 -1.78 -3.41
CA TRP A 154 18.07 -1.79 -4.62
C TRP A 154 18.75 -2.29 -5.89
N LYS A 155 20.07 -2.54 -5.92
CA LYS A 155 20.83 -3.17 -7.02
C LYS A 155 22.30 -3.41 -6.61
N ASP A 156 22.95 -4.39 -7.24
CA ASP A 156 24.41 -4.64 -7.25
C ASP A 156 25.12 -4.60 -5.88
N CYS A 157 24.49 -5.18 -4.86
CA CYS A 157 25.06 -5.24 -3.52
C CYS A 157 25.27 -6.70 -3.10
N GLU A 158 26.50 -7.06 -2.74
CA GLU A 158 26.91 -8.40 -2.28
C GLU A 158 26.06 -8.93 -1.09
N ILE A 159 25.52 -8.05 -0.22
CA ILE A 159 24.61 -8.45 0.88
C ILE A 159 23.26 -8.99 0.36
N MET A 160 22.86 -8.66 -0.86
CA MET A 160 21.61 -9.20 -1.41
C MET A 160 21.69 -10.71 -1.56
N ASP A 161 22.87 -11.23 -1.95
CA ASP A 161 23.09 -12.63 -2.31
C ASP A 161 23.59 -13.49 -1.14
N ASP A 162 24.32 -12.92 -0.17
CA ASP A 162 24.71 -13.65 1.03
C ASP A 162 23.74 -13.42 2.21
N HIS A 163 22.94 -14.45 2.51
CA HIS A 163 22.07 -14.46 3.69
C HIS A 163 22.83 -14.37 5.02
N LYS A 164 24.07 -14.85 5.10
CA LYS A 164 24.90 -14.82 6.32
C LYS A 164 25.39 -13.40 6.63
N ALA A 165 25.54 -12.56 5.61
CA ALA A 165 25.93 -11.16 5.77
C ALA A 165 24.77 -10.26 6.23
N LYS A 166 23.53 -10.75 6.27
CA LYS A 166 22.36 -9.95 6.67
C LYS A 166 22.28 -9.78 8.19
N PHE A 167 21.84 -8.60 8.62
CA PHE A 167 21.62 -8.31 10.03
C PHE A 167 20.61 -9.27 10.65
N VAL A 168 21.00 -9.88 11.78
CA VAL A 168 20.17 -10.76 12.60
C VAL A 168 19.59 -9.96 13.77
N ILE A 169 18.27 -9.95 13.89
CA ILE A 169 17.59 -9.22 14.95
C ILE A 169 17.09 -10.16 16.05
N SER A 170 17.70 -10.08 17.23
CA SER A 170 17.36 -10.91 18.39
C SER A 170 16.52 -10.14 19.42
N GLY A 171 15.90 -10.88 20.35
CA GLY A 171 15.11 -10.30 21.45
C GLY A 171 15.89 -9.29 22.31
N ASP A 172 17.20 -9.49 22.48
CA ASP A 172 18.09 -8.70 23.34
C ASP A 172 18.19 -7.21 22.92
N ALA A 173 17.90 -6.92 21.65
CA ALA A 173 17.83 -5.54 21.16
C ALA A 173 16.63 -4.77 21.77
N PHE A 174 15.61 -5.49 22.24
CA PHE A 174 14.33 -4.97 22.70
C PHE A 174 14.12 -5.10 24.22
N GLU A 175 15.13 -5.46 25.01
CA GLU A 175 15.01 -5.64 26.47
C GLU A 175 14.37 -4.43 27.18
N CYS A 176 14.66 -3.23 26.71
CA CYS A 176 14.13 -1.98 27.27
C CYS A 176 12.70 -1.63 26.78
N ALA A 177 12.03 -2.50 26.00
CA ALA A 177 10.74 -2.22 25.41
C ALA A 177 9.65 -1.96 26.46
N GLN A 178 8.95 -0.84 26.30
CA GLN A 178 7.88 -0.40 27.20
C GLN A 178 6.52 -0.41 26.50
N SER A 179 5.45 -0.19 27.26
CA SER A 179 4.06 -0.20 26.76
C SER A 179 3.77 0.82 25.65
N LYS A 180 4.55 1.90 25.55
CA LYS A 180 4.44 2.90 24.48
C LYS A 180 4.91 2.36 23.12
N PHE A 181 5.80 1.36 23.10
CA PHE A 181 6.34 0.77 21.88
C PHE A 181 5.32 -0.21 21.26
N THR A 182 4.65 0.23 20.21
CA THR A 182 3.46 -0.46 19.66
C THR A 182 3.60 -0.89 18.21
N THR A 183 4.57 -0.34 17.46
CA THR A 183 4.73 -0.64 16.03
C THR A 183 6.18 -0.98 15.69
N LEU A 184 6.39 -2.18 15.15
CA LEU A 184 7.68 -2.63 14.61
C LEU A 184 7.54 -2.96 13.12
N SER A 185 8.45 -2.43 12.32
CA SER A 185 8.57 -2.82 10.91
C SER A 185 9.99 -3.21 10.56
N LEU A 186 10.15 -4.45 10.10
CA LEU A 186 11.42 -5.04 9.70
C LEU A 186 11.43 -5.23 8.18
N LYS A 187 12.53 -4.87 7.54
CA LYS A 187 12.73 -5.12 6.11
C LYS A 187 14.15 -5.58 5.82
N GLY A 188 14.28 -6.76 5.21
CA GLY A 188 15.58 -7.30 4.82
C GLY A 188 16.46 -7.68 6.00
N CYS A 189 15.86 -8.17 7.10
CA CYS A 189 16.56 -8.63 8.30
C CYS A 189 16.28 -10.13 8.50
N VAL A 190 17.23 -10.85 9.07
CA VAL A 190 17.10 -12.25 9.52
C VAL A 190 16.50 -12.21 10.93
N LEU A 191 15.48 -13.04 11.21
CA LEU A 191 14.90 -13.11 12.55
C LEU A 191 15.83 -13.96 13.44
N GLY A 192 16.29 -13.40 14.55
CA GLY A 192 17.09 -14.09 15.55
C GLY A 192 16.24 -14.82 16.58
N PRO A 193 16.87 -15.60 17.48
CA PRO A 193 16.18 -16.28 18.56
C PRO A 193 15.49 -15.27 19.49
N ASN A 194 14.44 -15.72 20.17
CA ASN A 194 13.77 -14.98 21.25
C ASN A 194 13.22 -13.59 20.88
N LEU A 195 13.08 -13.29 19.57
CA LEU A 195 12.59 -11.98 19.11
C LEU A 195 11.24 -11.61 19.74
N GLY A 196 10.37 -12.59 20.00
CA GLY A 196 9.06 -12.36 20.61
C GLY A 196 9.10 -11.89 22.07
N ASN A 197 10.13 -12.21 22.84
CA ASN A 197 10.11 -12.16 24.32
C ASN A 197 9.80 -10.76 24.89
N HIS A 198 10.29 -9.71 24.24
CA HIS A 198 10.12 -8.32 24.69
C HIS A 198 9.09 -7.53 23.86
N LEU A 199 8.37 -8.19 22.96
CA LEU A 199 7.48 -7.55 21.99
C LEU A 199 5.99 -7.66 22.35
N ARG A 200 5.67 -7.99 23.60
CA ARG A 200 4.28 -8.23 24.06
C ARG A 200 3.35 -7.02 23.94
N PHE A 201 3.91 -5.80 23.89
CA PHE A 201 3.15 -4.55 23.75
C PHE A 201 2.88 -4.16 22.29
N LEU A 202 3.47 -4.88 21.32
CA LEU A 202 3.25 -4.57 19.91
C LEU A 202 1.79 -4.75 19.53
N ALA A 203 1.23 -3.69 18.94
CA ALA A 203 -0.07 -3.70 18.28
C ALA A 203 0.05 -3.93 16.77
N ARG A 204 1.19 -3.60 16.17
CA ARG A 204 1.45 -3.79 14.74
C ARG A 204 2.85 -4.33 14.47
N LEU A 205 2.91 -5.40 13.68
CA LEU A 205 4.15 -6.00 13.19
C LEU A 205 4.11 -6.04 11.65
N ARG A 206 5.14 -5.49 11.01
CA ARG A 206 5.33 -5.58 9.56
C ARG A 206 6.65 -6.25 9.24
N LEU A 207 6.58 -7.37 8.53
CA LEU A 207 7.70 -8.15 8.02
C LEU A 207 7.75 -8.00 6.49
N THR A 208 8.85 -7.48 5.95
CA THR A 208 9.00 -7.25 4.51
C THR A 208 10.30 -7.83 3.97
N ALA A 209 10.22 -8.71 2.97
CA ALA A 209 11.41 -9.36 2.40
C ALA A 209 12.30 -9.99 3.50
N ILE A 210 11.68 -10.75 4.41
CA ILE A 210 12.40 -11.52 5.42
C ILE A 210 12.91 -12.81 4.75
N PRO A 211 14.23 -13.05 4.73
CA PRO A 211 14.78 -14.26 4.14
C PRO A 211 14.38 -15.49 4.96
N ALA A 212 14.13 -16.61 4.27
CA ALA A 212 13.90 -17.92 4.89
C ALA A 212 12.86 -17.94 6.03
N LEU A 213 11.78 -17.14 5.93
CA LEU A 213 10.78 -17.05 7.00
C LEU A 213 10.17 -18.42 7.37
N TRP A 214 10.05 -19.30 6.38
CA TRP A 214 9.57 -20.67 6.48
C TRP A 214 10.43 -21.60 7.37
N GLN A 215 11.66 -21.21 7.72
CA GLN A 215 12.54 -21.99 8.61
C GLN A 215 12.38 -21.62 10.09
N TYR A 216 11.70 -20.52 10.42
CA TYR A 216 11.58 -20.07 11.81
C TYR A 216 10.39 -20.71 12.51
N ASP A 217 10.52 -20.90 13.82
CA ASP A 217 9.40 -21.18 14.72
C ASP A 217 8.54 -19.92 14.91
N LEU A 218 7.62 -19.69 13.96
CA LEU A 218 6.70 -18.57 14.00
C LEU A 218 5.64 -18.73 15.08
N ASP A 219 5.25 -19.96 15.41
CA ASP A 219 4.26 -20.24 16.46
C ASP A 219 4.80 -19.86 17.84
N GLY A 220 6.04 -20.25 18.13
CA GLY A 220 6.77 -19.82 19.32
C GLY A 220 6.88 -18.29 19.39
N MET A 221 7.29 -17.63 18.29
CA MET A 221 7.38 -16.17 18.24
C MET A 221 6.02 -15.49 18.46
N PHE A 222 4.96 -15.95 17.80
CA PHE A 222 3.63 -15.37 17.87
C PHE A 222 2.98 -15.54 19.25
N SER A 223 3.33 -16.58 20.00
CA SER A 223 2.83 -16.80 21.36
C SER A 223 3.12 -15.63 22.32
N TYR A 224 4.23 -14.91 22.11
CA TYR A 224 4.59 -13.73 22.92
C TYR A 224 3.86 -12.45 22.50
N LEU A 225 3.34 -12.37 21.27
CA LEU A 225 2.74 -11.17 20.68
C LEU A 225 1.25 -11.02 21.03
N VAL A 226 0.93 -11.11 22.33
CA VAL A 226 -0.43 -11.20 22.86
C VAL A 226 -1.34 -10.00 22.58
N ASN A 227 -0.76 -8.82 22.30
CA ASN A 227 -1.50 -7.59 21.99
C ASN A 227 -1.49 -7.23 20.50
N LEU A 228 -1.04 -8.13 19.62
CA LEU A 228 -0.90 -7.82 18.21
C LEU A 228 -2.27 -7.73 17.54
N HIS A 229 -2.58 -6.55 16.99
CA HIS A 229 -3.83 -6.26 16.28
C HIS A 229 -3.67 -6.34 14.77
N THR A 230 -2.48 -6.02 14.26
CA THR A 230 -2.18 -6.01 12.82
C THR A 230 -0.89 -6.74 12.51
N LEU A 231 -0.96 -7.72 11.62
CA LEU A 231 0.19 -8.42 11.06
C LEU A 231 0.25 -8.15 9.55
N GLU A 232 1.40 -7.69 9.07
CA GLU A 232 1.67 -7.48 7.66
C GLU A 232 2.90 -8.27 7.23
N ILE A 233 2.73 -9.25 6.35
CA ILE A 233 3.82 -10.02 5.74
C ILE A 233 3.85 -9.69 4.25
N LEU A 234 5.00 -9.19 3.79
CA LEU A 234 5.16 -8.65 2.45
C LEU A 234 6.41 -9.25 1.80
N ARG A 235 6.31 -9.68 0.54
CA ARG A 235 7.47 -10.10 -0.28
C ARG A 235 8.34 -11.16 0.39
N THR A 236 7.73 -12.12 1.07
CA THR A 236 8.41 -13.11 1.91
C THR A 236 7.86 -14.49 1.61
N TYR A 237 8.71 -15.50 1.53
CA TYR A 237 8.29 -16.90 1.35
C TYR A 237 7.70 -17.44 2.65
N LEU A 238 6.42 -17.79 2.62
CA LEU A 238 5.71 -18.40 3.74
C LEU A 238 6.01 -19.89 3.82
N PRO A 239 5.91 -20.51 5.02
CA PRO A 239 5.88 -21.96 5.14
C PRO A 239 4.66 -22.54 4.41
N GLN A 240 4.67 -23.85 4.15
CA GLN A 240 3.55 -24.55 3.53
C GLN A 240 2.28 -24.43 4.38
N GLU A 241 2.40 -24.64 5.69
CA GLU A 241 1.34 -24.41 6.67
C GLU A 241 1.70 -23.18 7.49
N PHE A 242 0.92 -22.11 7.36
CA PHE A 242 1.14 -20.85 8.09
C PHE A 242 0.00 -20.61 9.09
N CYS A 243 0.30 -20.82 10.37
CA CYS A 243 -0.64 -20.65 11.47
C CYS A 243 -0.56 -19.25 12.06
N VAL A 244 -1.71 -18.57 12.18
CA VAL A 244 -1.82 -17.29 12.91
C VAL A 244 -2.63 -17.40 14.20
N GLY A 245 -3.11 -18.61 14.53
CA GLY A 245 -4.02 -18.89 15.64
C GLY A 245 -3.54 -18.45 17.03
N LYS A 246 -2.22 -18.37 17.26
CA LYS A 246 -1.66 -17.90 18.53
C LYS A 246 -1.83 -16.38 18.75
N LEU A 247 -2.10 -15.61 17.70
CA LEU A 247 -2.29 -14.16 17.76
C LEU A 247 -3.74 -13.81 18.15
N LEU A 248 -4.10 -14.05 19.41
CA LEU A 248 -5.49 -14.04 19.90
C LEU A 248 -6.24 -12.72 19.65
N ARG A 249 -5.54 -11.57 19.58
CA ARG A 249 -6.13 -10.24 19.37
C ARG A 249 -6.00 -9.71 17.93
N LEU A 250 -5.57 -10.56 16.99
CA LEU A 250 -5.34 -10.17 15.61
C LEU A 250 -6.66 -9.80 14.92
N LYS A 251 -6.75 -8.55 14.45
CA LYS A 251 -7.93 -8.02 13.73
C LYS A 251 -7.68 -7.86 12.23
N PHE A 252 -6.42 -7.59 11.85
CA PHE A 252 -6.05 -7.28 10.48
C PHE A 252 -4.84 -8.11 10.04
N LEU A 253 -5.02 -8.91 9.01
CA LEU A 253 -3.96 -9.69 8.38
C LEU A 253 -3.74 -9.25 6.93
N TYR A 254 -2.49 -8.98 6.58
CA TYR A 254 -2.09 -8.64 5.22
C TYR A 254 -0.95 -9.54 4.79
N VAL A 255 -1.17 -10.33 3.74
CA VAL A 255 -0.18 -11.20 3.10
C VAL A 255 -0.07 -10.75 1.66
N LYS A 256 1.08 -10.19 1.24
CA LYS A 256 1.22 -9.66 -0.13
C LYS A 256 2.54 -10.04 -0.78
N TRP A 257 2.45 -10.57 -1.99
CA TRP A 257 3.57 -11.02 -2.80
C TRP A 257 4.40 -12.08 -2.07
N CYS A 258 3.73 -12.99 -1.37
CA CYS A 258 4.33 -14.02 -0.53
C CYS A 258 4.28 -15.38 -1.23
N ASP A 259 4.86 -15.44 -2.41
CA ASP A 259 4.75 -16.59 -3.32
C ASP A 259 5.76 -17.66 -2.90
N GLY A 260 5.33 -18.89 -2.62
CA GLY A 260 6.19 -19.98 -2.18
C GLY A 260 6.79 -20.80 -3.33
N HIS A 261 7.48 -21.89 -3.00
CA HIS A 261 7.73 -22.97 -3.96
C HIS A 261 6.48 -23.87 -4.10
N ASP A 262 5.79 -24.08 -2.98
CA ASP A 262 4.56 -24.86 -2.88
C ASP A 262 3.34 -23.99 -2.53
N ILE A 263 2.15 -24.56 -2.67
CA ILE A 263 0.89 -23.93 -2.26
C ILE A 263 0.89 -23.78 -0.74
N THR A 264 0.83 -22.54 -0.25
CA THR A 264 0.67 -22.23 1.17
C THR A 264 -0.80 -22.32 1.60
N THR A 265 -1.06 -23.01 2.71
CA THR A 265 -2.32 -22.98 3.46
C THR A 265 -2.16 -22.05 4.67
N ILE A 266 -3.07 -21.08 4.82
CA ILE A 266 -3.13 -20.23 6.00
C ILE A 266 -4.25 -20.73 6.92
N ASN A 267 -3.88 -21.15 8.12
CA ASN A 267 -4.83 -21.61 9.12
C ASN A 267 -5.18 -20.46 10.07
N PHE A 268 -6.45 -20.06 10.02
CA PHE A 268 -6.99 -19.16 11.02
C PHE A 268 -7.39 -19.95 12.25
N SER A 269 -7.09 -19.41 13.43
CA SER A 269 -7.76 -19.80 14.68
C SER A 269 -8.02 -18.56 15.52
N ASN A 270 -8.33 -17.46 14.82
CA ASN A 270 -8.43 -16.11 15.36
C ASN A 270 -9.89 -15.67 15.25
N LEU A 271 -10.63 -15.85 16.35
CA LEU A 271 -12.06 -15.54 16.41
C LEU A 271 -12.37 -14.07 16.13
N ASP A 272 -11.39 -13.17 16.29
CA ASP A 272 -11.52 -11.72 16.15
C ASP A 272 -10.96 -11.15 14.84
N LEU A 273 -10.55 -11.98 13.88
CA LEU A 273 -10.05 -11.50 12.60
C LEU A 273 -11.17 -10.82 11.81
N ILE A 274 -11.03 -9.52 11.53
CA ILE A 274 -12.04 -8.71 10.85
C ILE A 274 -11.75 -8.59 9.36
N LYS A 275 -10.46 -8.51 9.01
CA LYS A 275 -10.02 -8.21 7.66
C LYS A 275 -8.80 -9.02 7.26
N PHE A 276 -8.91 -9.63 6.09
CA PHE A 276 -7.82 -10.34 5.45
C PHE A 276 -7.59 -9.81 4.03
N ILE A 277 -6.35 -9.44 3.73
CA ILE A 277 -5.91 -9.08 2.38
C ILE A 277 -4.78 -10.01 1.96
N CYS A 278 -5.04 -10.82 0.94
CA CYS A 278 -4.10 -11.70 0.28
C CYS A 278 -3.82 -11.21 -1.15
N HIS A 279 -2.56 -10.96 -1.47
CA HIS A 279 -2.12 -10.76 -2.85
C HIS A 279 -1.01 -11.77 -3.13
N SER A 280 -1.15 -12.65 -4.11
CA SER A 280 -0.13 -13.62 -4.45
C SER A 280 -0.11 -13.90 -5.95
N ARG A 281 1.02 -14.38 -6.46
CA ARG A 281 1.12 -14.93 -7.81
C ARG A 281 0.68 -16.40 -7.87
N GLN A 282 0.66 -17.08 -6.74
CA GLN A 282 0.25 -18.47 -6.61
C GLN A 282 -1.04 -18.58 -5.79
N GLY A 283 -1.62 -19.76 -5.78
CA GLY A 283 -2.71 -20.07 -4.87
C GLY A 283 -2.29 -20.08 -3.44
N ILE A 284 -2.94 -19.25 -2.63
CA ILE A 284 -2.87 -19.36 -1.17
C ILE A 284 -4.21 -19.86 -0.69
N LYS A 285 -4.25 -21.10 -0.20
CA LYS A 285 -5.43 -21.66 0.45
C LYS A 285 -5.54 -21.08 1.87
N PHE A 286 -6.75 -21.00 2.40
CA PHE A 286 -6.92 -20.67 3.80
C PHE A 286 -8.18 -21.28 4.38
N ASN A 287 -8.13 -21.68 5.65
CA ASN A 287 -9.30 -22.20 6.34
C ASN A 287 -10.05 -21.04 7.02
N ALA A 288 -11.11 -20.58 6.35
CA ALA A 288 -11.93 -19.47 6.79
C ALA A 288 -12.73 -19.74 8.09
N SER A 289 -13.04 -21.01 8.39
CA SER A 289 -13.88 -21.40 9.54
C SER A 289 -13.31 -20.94 10.89
N GLY A 290 -11.99 -20.81 11.00
CA GLY A 290 -11.31 -20.29 12.18
C GLY A 290 -11.38 -18.76 12.36
N ALA A 291 -12.05 -18.04 11.47
CA ALA A 291 -12.22 -16.58 11.49
C ALA A 291 -13.69 -16.16 11.27
N PRO A 292 -14.63 -16.53 12.16
CA PRO A 292 -16.07 -16.29 11.95
C PRO A 292 -16.47 -14.81 11.89
N LYS A 293 -15.69 -13.90 12.47
CA LYS A 293 -15.94 -12.45 12.44
C LYS A 293 -15.36 -11.74 11.20
N LEU A 294 -14.82 -12.47 10.23
CA LEU A 294 -14.25 -11.90 9.02
C LEU A 294 -15.32 -11.17 8.21
N LYS A 295 -15.16 -9.85 8.06
CA LYS A 295 -16.08 -8.98 7.30
C LYS A 295 -15.52 -8.58 5.94
N ILE A 296 -14.21 -8.48 5.83
CA ILE A 296 -13.53 -7.93 4.65
C ILE A 296 -12.48 -8.94 4.15
N LEU A 297 -12.69 -9.43 2.94
CA LEU A 297 -11.76 -10.32 2.26
C LEU A 297 -11.32 -9.70 0.93
N THR A 298 -10.01 -9.64 0.71
CA THR A 298 -9.43 -9.30 -0.59
C THR A 298 -8.47 -10.39 -0.99
N TYR A 299 -8.72 -11.00 -2.15
CA TYR A 299 -7.95 -12.10 -2.70
C TYR A 299 -7.55 -11.76 -4.13
N ASP A 300 -6.28 -11.40 -4.33
CA ASP A 300 -5.69 -11.03 -5.63
C ASP A 300 -4.67 -12.10 -6.02
N VAL A 301 -5.03 -12.97 -6.97
CA VAL A 301 -4.20 -14.09 -7.42
C VAL A 301 -3.83 -13.94 -8.89
N ASP A 302 -2.53 -14.03 -9.19
CA ASP A 302 -1.98 -13.88 -10.55
C ASP A 302 -1.74 -15.23 -11.28
N GLY A 303 -2.10 -16.38 -10.68
CA GLY A 303 -1.75 -17.75 -11.11
C GLY A 303 -2.90 -18.60 -11.70
N ALA A 304 -2.57 -19.76 -12.28
CA ALA A 304 -3.41 -20.54 -13.20
C ALA A 304 -4.41 -21.56 -12.59
N GLU A 305 -4.32 -21.87 -11.30
CA GLU A 305 -4.95 -23.08 -10.73
C GLU A 305 -5.59 -22.86 -9.36
N THR A 306 -6.37 -21.79 -9.19
CA THR A 306 -7.01 -21.51 -7.90
C THR A 306 -8.47 -21.18 -8.00
N ASP A 307 -9.23 -21.65 -7.02
CA ASP A 307 -10.60 -21.22 -6.77
C ASP A 307 -10.64 -19.69 -6.59
N ILE A 308 -11.59 -19.07 -7.27
CA ILE A 308 -11.77 -17.62 -7.38
C ILE A 308 -12.51 -17.10 -6.13
N VAL A 309 -13.40 -17.89 -5.52
CA VAL A 309 -13.89 -17.64 -4.16
C VAL A 309 -13.16 -18.58 -3.21
N PRO A 310 -12.29 -18.05 -2.33
CA PRO A 310 -11.38 -18.87 -1.54
C PRO A 310 -12.00 -19.44 -0.26
N CYS A 311 -13.28 -19.22 0.01
CA CYS A 311 -13.96 -19.77 1.19
C CYS A 311 -15.44 -20.07 0.91
N HIS A 312 -15.94 -21.15 1.52
CA HIS A 312 -17.34 -21.51 1.44
C HIS A 312 -18.20 -20.50 2.23
N PRO A 313 -19.44 -20.17 1.83
CA PRO A 313 -20.30 -19.22 2.56
C PRO A 313 -20.47 -19.57 4.05
N ASN A 314 -20.56 -20.86 4.35
CA ASN A 314 -20.63 -21.38 5.73
C ASN A 314 -19.35 -21.14 6.56
N GLU A 315 -18.18 -21.00 5.94
CA GLU A 315 -16.92 -20.76 6.64
C GLU A 315 -16.73 -19.29 7.05
N CYS A 316 -17.41 -18.37 6.38
CA CYS A 316 -17.34 -16.93 6.64
C CYS A 316 -18.74 -16.29 6.71
N PRO A 317 -19.56 -16.64 7.73
CA PRO A 317 -20.94 -16.16 7.82
C PRO A 317 -21.05 -14.64 8.02
N GLY A 318 -19.98 -13.97 8.45
CA GLY A 318 -19.94 -12.51 8.63
C GLY A 318 -19.43 -11.71 7.44
N LEU A 319 -19.10 -12.34 6.31
CA LEU A 319 -18.41 -11.67 5.20
C LEU A 319 -19.33 -10.71 4.46
N GLN A 320 -18.96 -9.42 4.43
CA GLN A 320 -19.74 -8.34 3.80
C GLN A 320 -19.07 -7.77 2.55
N TYR A 321 -17.74 -7.71 2.56
CA TYR A 321 -16.94 -7.15 1.48
C TYR A 321 -16.02 -8.21 0.89
N LEU A 322 -16.19 -8.48 -0.40
CA LEU A 322 -15.38 -9.43 -1.14
C LEU A 322 -14.72 -8.75 -2.33
N THR A 323 -13.40 -8.80 -2.39
CA THR A 323 -12.63 -8.43 -3.59
C THR A 323 -11.92 -9.65 -4.13
N VAL A 324 -12.16 -9.96 -5.40
CA VAL A 324 -11.47 -11.00 -6.12
C VAL A 324 -10.81 -10.40 -7.35
N SER A 325 -9.50 -10.60 -7.46
CA SER A 325 -8.71 -10.19 -8.63
C SER A 325 -8.00 -11.41 -9.21
N THR A 326 -8.15 -11.64 -10.51
CA THR A 326 -7.58 -12.80 -11.19
C THR A 326 -6.91 -12.44 -12.52
N SER A 327 -5.88 -13.18 -12.89
CA SER A 327 -5.31 -13.19 -14.25
C SER A 327 -5.96 -14.24 -15.17
N LEU A 328 -6.91 -15.03 -14.65
CA LEU A 328 -7.63 -16.06 -15.39
C LEU A 328 -8.96 -15.55 -15.96
N PHE A 329 -9.55 -16.36 -16.85
CA PHE A 329 -10.93 -16.20 -17.26
C PHE A 329 -11.84 -16.49 -16.06
N TRP A 330 -12.92 -15.72 -15.91
CA TRP A 330 -13.95 -16.05 -14.92
C TRP A 330 -14.72 -17.25 -15.43
N ASP A 331 -14.52 -18.39 -14.77
CA ASP A 331 -15.27 -19.62 -14.96
C ASP A 331 -16.00 -19.92 -13.64
N ILE A 332 -17.30 -20.14 -13.71
CA ILE A 332 -18.14 -20.43 -12.54
C ILE A 332 -17.71 -21.67 -11.80
N SER A 333 -17.22 -22.68 -12.53
CA SER A 333 -16.69 -23.91 -11.93
C SER A 333 -15.50 -23.64 -10.99
N ARG A 334 -14.82 -22.50 -11.18
CA ARG A 334 -13.71 -22.03 -10.34
C ARG A 334 -14.16 -20.99 -9.31
N VAL A 335 -15.28 -20.31 -9.53
CA VAL A 335 -15.79 -19.28 -8.61
C VAL A 335 -16.54 -19.90 -7.45
N LEU A 336 -17.16 -21.05 -7.63
CA LEU A 336 -18.11 -21.58 -6.68
C LEU A 336 -17.81 -23.05 -6.42
N THR A 337 -17.17 -23.32 -5.29
CA THR A 337 -17.13 -24.65 -4.70
C THR A 337 -18.49 -25.07 -4.12
N SER A 338 -19.48 -24.16 -4.12
CA SER A 338 -20.81 -24.34 -3.55
C SER A 338 -21.90 -23.73 -4.41
N THR A 339 -23.04 -24.42 -4.51
CA THR A 339 -24.23 -23.93 -5.21
C THR A 339 -25.13 -23.04 -4.33
N ALA A 340 -24.79 -22.85 -3.04
CA ALA A 340 -25.61 -22.09 -2.11
C ALA A 340 -25.45 -20.56 -2.27
N PRO A 341 -26.56 -19.77 -2.29
CA PRO A 341 -26.48 -18.31 -2.31
C PRO A 341 -25.86 -17.73 -1.04
N THR A 342 -25.00 -16.73 -1.20
CA THR A 342 -24.36 -15.97 -0.11
C THR A 342 -25.09 -14.67 0.15
N ARG A 343 -25.94 -14.64 1.18
CA ARG A 343 -26.78 -13.48 1.53
C ARG A 343 -26.07 -12.39 2.33
N THR A 344 -24.82 -12.61 2.72
CA THR A 344 -24.08 -11.73 3.65
C THR A 344 -23.27 -10.66 2.93
N ILE A 345 -22.91 -10.89 1.67
CA ILE A 345 -22.06 -10.00 0.88
C ILE A 345 -22.90 -8.85 0.32
N THR A 346 -22.54 -7.63 0.70
CA THR A 346 -23.18 -6.39 0.24
C THR A 346 -22.30 -5.60 -0.72
N TYR A 347 -20.98 -5.81 -0.71
CA TYR A 347 -20.05 -5.20 -1.66
C TYR A 347 -19.11 -6.23 -2.30
N LEU A 348 -19.27 -6.41 -3.62
CA LEU A 348 -18.43 -7.25 -4.46
C LEU A 348 -17.54 -6.43 -5.41
N ARG A 349 -16.26 -6.80 -5.48
CA ARG A 349 -15.29 -6.23 -6.43
C ARG A 349 -14.65 -7.33 -7.24
N LEU A 350 -14.93 -7.38 -8.53
CA LEU A 350 -14.38 -8.34 -9.48
C LEU A 350 -13.40 -7.62 -10.40
N LYS A 351 -12.13 -8.03 -10.39
CA LYS A 351 -11.11 -7.47 -11.29
C LYS A 351 -10.48 -8.59 -12.10
N SER A 352 -10.43 -8.44 -13.43
CA SER A 352 -9.61 -9.31 -14.26
C SER A 352 -8.59 -8.54 -15.06
N ARG A 353 -7.39 -9.13 -15.13
CA ARG A 353 -6.31 -8.63 -15.98
C ARG A 353 -6.49 -9.08 -17.42
N ARG A 354 -7.09 -10.26 -17.62
CA ARG A 354 -7.47 -10.80 -18.92
C ARG A 354 -8.89 -10.44 -19.27
N ALA A 355 -9.23 -10.76 -20.50
CA ALA A 355 -10.57 -10.63 -20.99
C ALA A 355 -11.56 -11.56 -20.27
N THR A 356 -12.82 -11.16 -20.15
CA THR A 356 -13.86 -11.89 -19.40
C THR A 356 -15.10 -12.15 -20.25
N ASN A 357 -15.73 -13.31 -20.05
CA ASN A 357 -17.10 -13.55 -20.52
C ASN A 357 -18.10 -12.89 -19.56
N PHE A 358 -18.84 -11.89 -20.05
CA PHE A 358 -19.82 -11.17 -19.25
C PHE A 358 -21.04 -12.04 -18.88
N LEU A 359 -21.33 -13.11 -19.61
CA LEU A 359 -22.36 -14.08 -19.23
C LEU A 359 -21.99 -14.79 -17.93
N SER A 360 -20.74 -15.23 -17.80
CA SER A 360 -20.24 -15.85 -16.58
C SER A 360 -20.29 -14.89 -15.39
N LEU A 361 -20.09 -13.59 -15.61
CA LEU A 361 -20.27 -12.58 -14.55
C LEU A 361 -21.72 -12.49 -14.09
N ILE A 362 -22.69 -12.47 -15.02
CA ILE A 362 -24.13 -12.45 -14.69
C ILE A 362 -24.50 -13.66 -13.83
N GLU A 363 -24.04 -14.85 -14.23
CA GLU A 363 -24.30 -16.06 -13.47
C GLU A 363 -23.65 -16.03 -12.07
N ILE A 364 -22.44 -15.47 -11.91
CA ILE A 364 -21.79 -15.28 -10.60
C ILE A 364 -22.60 -14.36 -9.70
N LEU A 365 -23.15 -13.28 -10.25
CA LEU A 365 -23.92 -12.29 -9.47
C LEU A 365 -25.19 -12.90 -8.83
N ARG A 366 -25.74 -13.98 -9.40
CA ARG A 366 -26.91 -14.69 -8.83
C ARG A 366 -26.64 -15.27 -7.44
N TYR A 367 -25.38 -15.53 -7.11
CA TYR A 367 -24.99 -16.07 -5.82
C TYR A 367 -24.92 -15.00 -4.72
N PHE A 368 -25.10 -13.71 -5.06
CA PHE A 368 -25.05 -12.61 -4.12
C PHE A 368 -26.36 -11.82 -4.15
N PRO A 369 -27.48 -12.41 -3.67
CA PRO A 369 -28.80 -11.78 -3.78
C PRO A 369 -28.93 -10.46 -3.00
N CYS A 370 -28.16 -10.28 -1.92
CA CYS A 370 -28.17 -9.07 -1.09
C CYS A 370 -27.11 -8.04 -1.48
N LEU A 371 -26.58 -8.13 -2.71
CA LEU A 371 -25.53 -7.24 -3.18
C LEU A 371 -26.05 -5.81 -3.35
N GLU A 372 -25.41 -4.84 -2.68
CA GLU A 372 -25.76 -3.42 -2.74
C GLU A 372 -24.85 -2.63 -3.68
N LYS A 373 -23.56 -3.01 -3.74
CA LYS A 373 -22.56 -2.35 -4.57
C LYS A 373 -21.72 -3.36 -5.34
N LEU A 374 -21.55 -3.11 -6.63
CA LEU A 374 -20.72 -3.91 -7.53
C LEU A 374 -19.62 -3.05 -8.16
N LEU A 375 -18.38 -3.52 -8.13
CA LEU A 375 -17.32 -3.01 -9.00
C LEU A 375 -16.84 -4.13 -9.93
N VAL A 376 -16.88 -3.90 -11.24
CA VAL A 376 -16.28 -4.78 -12.24
C VAL A 376 -15.17 -4.01 -12.95
N VAL A 377 -13.96 -4.56 -12.99
CA VAL A 377 -12.83 -3.99 -13.76
C VAL A 377 -12.28 -5.07 -14.67
N THR A 378 -12.72 -5.10 -15.93
CA THR A 378 -12.31 -6.13 -16.89
C THR A 378 -12.40 -5.65 -18.34
N CYS A 379 -11.69 -6.32 -19.25
CA CYS A 379 -11.81 -6.12 -20.70
C CYS A 379 -12.65 -7.24 -21.34
N SER A 380 -13.22 -7.01 -22.52
CA SER A 380 -13.88 -8.06 -23.31
C SER A 380 -12.87 -8.99 -24.00
N VAL A 381 -13.27 -10.24 -24.27
CA VAL A 381 -12.49 -11.22 -25.06
C VAL A 381 -12.61 -10.82 -26.52
N GLU A 382 -11.50 -10.90 -27.28
CA GLU A 382 -11.60 -10.85 -28.74
C GLU A 382 -12.30 -12.13 -29.21
N ASP A 383 -13.15 -12.03 -30.23
CA ASP A 383 -13.94 -13.15 -30.72
C ASP A 383 -13.04 -14.30 -31.21
N SER A 384 -12.78 -15.29 -30.34
CA SER A 384 -12.34 -16.61 -30.78
C SER A 384 -13.59 -17.44 -31.09
N GLU A 385 -13.62 -18.10 -32.24
CA GLU A 385 -14.79 -18.80 -32.78
C GLU A 385 -15.37 -19.86 -31.83
N GLU A 386 -14.57 -20.36 -30.89
CA GLU A 386 -14.93 -21.41 -29.92
C GLU A 386 -15.94 -20.97 -28.84
N GLN A 387 -16.26 -19.68 -28.70
CA GLN A 387 -17.20 -19.19 -27.66
C GLN A 387 -18.62 -18.88 -28.18
N ARG A 388 -18.94 -19.23 -29.44
CA ARG A 388 -20.25 -18.97 -30.07
C ARG A 388 -21.43 -19.82 -29.55
N VAL A 389 -21.27 -20.66 -28.53
CA VAL A 389 -22.26 -21.72 -28.21
C VAL A 389 -23.08 -21.51 -26.93
N ILE A 390 -22.76 -20.57 -26.04
CA ILE A 390 -23.56 -20.41 -24.82
C ILE A 390 -24.67 -19.38 -25.02
N LYS A 391 -25.85 -19.85 -25.44
CA LYS A 391 -27.09 -19.07 -25.29
C LYS A 391 -27.30 -18.79 -23.78
N PRO A 392 -27.58 -17.54 -23.37
CA PRO A 392 -27.83 -17.23 -21.97
C PRO A 392 -29.11 -17.92 -21.47
N PRO A 393 -29.09 -18.64 -20.35
CA PRO A 393 -30.31 -18.98 -19.62
C PRO A 393 -30.63 -17.80 -18.70
N VAL A 394 -31.17 -16.70 -19.21
CA VAL A 394 -31.41 -15.51 -18.37
C VAL A 394 -32.82 -14.95 -18.56
N ALA A 395 -33.81 -15.79 -18.26
CA ALA A 395 -35.10 -15.33 -17.77
C ALA A 395 -35.07 -15.41 -16.22
N GLY A 396 -35.29 -14.29 -15.53
CA GLY A 396 -35.58 -14.28 -14.08
C GLY A 396 -34.51 -13.79 -13.10
N CYS A 397 -33.37 -13.24 -13.55
CA CYS A 397 -32.43 -12.58 -12.62
C CYS A 397 -32.93 -11.18 -12.26
N VAL A 398 -33.17 -10.90 -10.98
CA VAL A 398 -33.48 -9.56 -10.47
C VAL A 398 -32.47 -9.24 -9.36
N TYR A 399 -31.86 -8.06 -9.41
CA TYR A 399 -30.89 -7.58 -8.43
C TYR A 399 -31.55 -6.52 -7.54
N GLU A 400 -32.42 -6.98 -6.63
CA GLU A 400 -33.34 -6.12 -5.86
C GLU A 400 -32.64 -5.11 -4.95
N HIS A 401 -31.41 -5.40 -4.52
CA HIS A 401 -30.67 -4.56 -3.58
C HIS A 401 -29.55 -3.74 -4.23
N LEU A 402 -29.24 -3.97 -5.51
CA LEU A 402 -28.07 -3.40 -6.16
C LEU A 402 -28.29 -1.93 -6.51
N ARG A 403 -27.65 -1.03 -5.75
CA ARG A 403 -27.81 0.43 -5.85
C ARG A 403 -26.70 1.10 -6.65
N THR A 404 -25.49 0.56 -6.62
CA THR A 404 -24.34 1.19 -7.27
C THR A 404 -23.54 0.18 -8.08
N ILE A 405 -23.29 0.49 -9.35
CA ILE A 405 -22.42 -0.29 -10.23
C ILE A 405 -21.27 0.59 -10.71
N GLU A 406 -20.04 0.20 -10.40
CA GLU A 406 -18.83 0.79 -10.98
C GLU A 406 -18.29 -0.18 -12.04
N PHE A 407 -18.21 0.27 -13.29
CA PHE A 407 -17.70 -0.54 -14.40
C PHE A 407 -16.47 0.11 -15.03
N GLY A 408 -15.30 -0.46 -14.76
CA GLY A 408 -14.02 0.02 -15.26
C GLY A 408 -13.51 -0.73 -16.50
N ARG A 409 -12.70 -0.03 -17.30
CA ARG A 409 -12.11 -0.50 -18.58
C ARG A 409 -13.16 -0.70 -19.70
N TYR A 410 -14.18 0.15 -19.72
CA TYR A 410 -15.13 0.21 -20.84
C TYR A 410 -14.43 0.65 -22.13
N CYS A 411 -14.67 -0.08 -23.21
CA CYS A 411 -14.10 0.16 -24.55
C CYS A 411 -15.15 0.06 -25.67
N SER A 412 -16.43 0.27 -25.33
CA SER A 412 -17.55 0.26 -26.29
C SER A 412 -17.68 -1.06 -27.06
N HIS A 413 -17.31 -2.18 -26.42
CA HIS A 413 -17.46 -3.51 -27.01
C HIS A 413 -18.92 -3.99 -26.88
N PRO A 414 -19.54 -4.62 -27.89
CA PRO A 414 -20.94 -5.07 -27.83
C PRO A 414 -21.29 -5.87 -26.57
N ARG A 415 -20.47 -6.88 -26.21
CA ARG A 415 -20.64 -7.66 -24.95
C ARG A 415 -20.61 -6.82 -23.66
N GLN A 416 -19.84 -5.72 -23.62
CA GLN A 416 -19.83 -4.81 -22.47
C GLN A 416 -21.11 -3.99 -22.42
N LEU A 417 -21.61 -3.56 -23.58
CA LEU A 417 -22.89 -2.87 -23.69
C LEU A 417 -24.05 -3.80 -23.28
N GLU A 418 -24.07 -5.04 -23.77
CA GLU A 418 -25.06 -6.05 -23.36
C GLU A 418 -25.09 -6.25 -21.85
N PHE A 419 -23.92 -6.33 -21.21
CA PHE A 419 -23.83 -6.40 -19.75
C PHE A 419 -24.42 -5.16 -19.06
N VAL A 420 -24.08 -3.95 -19.53
CA VAL A 420 -24.61 -2.69 -19.01
C VAL A 420 -26.13 -2.65 -19.14
N VAL A 421 -26.65 -2.97 -20.32
CA VAL A 421 -28.09 -3.02 -20.61
C VAL A 421 -28.81 -4.05 -19.74
N HIS A 422 -28.23 -5.24 -19.58
CA HIS A 422 -28.78 -6.26 -18.70
C HIS A 422 -28.82 -5.77 -17.25
N MET A 423 -27.75 -5.16 -16.73
CA MET A 423 -27.74 -4.61 -15.38
C MET A 423 -28.82 -3.53 -15.19
N LEU A 424 -28.98 -2.61 -16.15
CA LEU A 424 -30.00 -1.54 -16.08
C LEU A 424 -31.43 -2.08 -16.09
N LYS A 425 -31.69 -3.16 -16.84
CA LYS A 425 -33.03 -3.78 -16.92
C LYS A 425 -33.40 -4.57 -15.66
N HIS A 426 -32.41 -5.17 -14.99
CA HIS A 426 -32.65 -6.17 -13.94
C HIS A 426 -32.29 -5.69 -12.53
N ALA A 427 -31.51 -4.62 -12.37
CA ALA A 427 -31.22 -4.00 -11.08
C ALA A 427 -32.26 -2.90 -10.78
N THR A 428 -33.38 -3.28 -10.18
CA THR A 428 -34.54 -2.40 -9.97
C THR A 428 -34.30 -1.28 -8.95
N ALA A 429 -33.37 -1.47 -8.02
CA ALA A 429 -32.97 -0.47 -7.03
C ALA A 429 -31.74 0.35 -7.42
N LEU A 430 -31.29 0.27 -8.67
CA LEU A 430 -30.09 0.95 -9.15
C LEU A 430 -30.27 2.47 -9.07
N GLN A 431 -29.31 3.14 -8.43
CA GLN A 431 -29.29 4.59 -8.25
C GLN A 431 -28.19 5.24 -9.08
N GLU A 432 -27.04 4.58 -9.20
CA GLU A 432 -25.87 5.11 -9.89
C GLU A 432 -25.13 3.99 -10.64
N MET A 433 -24.84 4.23 -11.93
CA MET A 433 -23.91 3.41 -12.70
C MET A 433 -22.74 4.26 -13.20
N ILE A 434 -21.54 4.00 -12.68
CA ILE A 434 -20.33 4.72 -13.03
C ILE A 434 -19.55 3.93 -14.07
N ILE A 435 -19.46 4.44 -15.29
CA ILE A 435 -18.66 3.82 -16.35
C ILE A 435 -17.32 4.54 -16.45
N MET A 436 -16.23 3.81 -16.24
CA MET A 436 -14.88 4.34 -16.18
C MET A 436 -14.01 3.81 -17.33
N ARG A 437 -13.44 4.72 -18.10
CA ARG A 437 -12.42 4.39 -19.12
C ARG A 437 -11.03 4.44 -18.50
N LYS A 438 -10.24 3.39 -18.69
CA LYS A 438 -8.86 3.32 -18.18
C LYS A 438 -7.87 3.61 -19.32
N VAL A 439 -6.86 4.44 -19.02
CA VAL A 439 -5.64 4.58 -19.83
C VAL A 439 -4.76 3.35 -19.58
N GLN A 440 -4.54 2.47 -20.56
CA GLN A 440 -3.48 1.44 -20.45
C GLN A 440 -2.16 2.00 -20.97
N LYS A 441 -1.06 1.80 -20.21
CA LYS A 441 0.30 1.94 -20.77
C LYS A 441 1.06 0.62 -20.90
N HIS A 442 0.84 -0.42 -20.10
CA HIS A 442 1.51 -1.72 -20.31
C HIS A 442 0.72 -2.86 -19.67
N PHE A 443 0.49 -3.97 -20.41
CA PHE A 443 0.35 -5.40 -20.03
C PHE A 443 -0.53 -6.15 -21.06
N GLY A 444 -0.06 -7.34 -21.49
CA GLY A 444 -0.38 -8.05 -22.75
C GLY A 444 -1.80 -8.62 -22.98
N ARG A 445 -1.96 -9.23 -24.18
CA ARG A 445 -3.18 -9.78 -24.83
C ARG A 445 -4.51 -9.26 -24.26
N THR A 446 -4.78 -7.99 -24.54
CA THR A 446 -6.05 -7.29 -24.33
C THR A 446 -6.79 -7.14 -25.66
N CYS A 447 -8.11 -6.90 -25.63
CA CYS A 447 -8.85 -6.41 -26.79
C CYS A 447 -8.14 -5.21 -27.43
N ARG A 448 -7.91 -5.26 -28.76
CA ARG A 448 -7.22 -4.25 -29.57
C ARG A 448 -7.72 -2.81 -29.32
N LYS A 449 -9.04 -2.64 -29.16
CA LYS A 449 -9.68 -1.35 -28.80
C LYS A 449 -9.28 -0.83 -27.42
N CYS A 450 -8.99 -1.70 -26.44
CA CYS A 450 -8.49 -1.30 -25.11
C CYS A 450 -7.02 -0.86 -25.12
N SER A 451 -6.23 -1.36 -26.06
CA SER A 451 -4.82 -0.96 -26.24
C SER A 451 -4.65 0.32 -27.05
N GLU A 452 -5.58 0.60 -27.97
CA GLU A 452 -5.52 1.75 -28.88
C GLU A 452 -6.23 3.01 -28.33
N SER A 453 -7.16 2.85 -27.37
CA SER A 453 -7.90 3.98 -26.80
C SER A 453 -7.04 4.84 -25.87
N GLY A 454 -6.59 5.99 -26.37
CA GLY A 454 -6.18 7.10 -25.50
C GLY A 454 -7.33 7.40 -24.55
N GLY A 455 -7.11 7.38 -23.23
CA GLY A 455 -8.21 7.31 -22.23
C GLY A 455 -9.06 8.58 -22.08
N HIS A 456 -9.30 9.31 -23.16
CA HIS A 456 -10.40 10.25 -23.35
C HIS A 456 -11.60 9.51 -23.93
N TRP A 457 -12.80 9.99 -23.61
CA TRP A 457 -14.00 9.56 -24.31
C TRP A 457 -14.11 10.41 -25.57
N GLU A 458 -14.25 9.79 -26.74
CA GLU A 458 -14.67 10.54 -27.92
C GLU A 458 -16.15 10.92 -27.78
N GLU A 459 -16.54 12.11 -28.23
CA GLU A 459 -17.92 12.57 -28.10
C GLU A 459 -18.89 11.64 -28.85
N ASP A 460 -18.45 11.07 -29.98
CA ASP A 460 -19.23 10.09 -30.75
C ASP A 460 -19.50 8.80 -29.96
N GLU A 461 -18.55 8.33 -29.15
CA GLU A 461 -18.73 7.14 -28.31
C GLU A 461 -19.68 7.42 -27.14
N LYS A 462 -19.59 8.60 -26.54
CA LYS A 462 -20.55 9.04 -25.50
C LYS A 462 -21.95 9.13 -26.09
N LEU A 463 -22.07 9.70 -27.29
CA LEU A 463 -23.35 9.89 -27.97
C LEU A 463 -23.97 8.54 -28.37
N SER A 464 -23.17 7.63 -28.92
CA SER A 464 -23.61 6.27 -29.27
C SER A 464 -24.09 5.51 -28.03
N LEU A 465 -23.34 5.55 -26.93
CA LEU A 465 -23.77 4.93 -25.67
C LEU A 465 -25.07 5.55 -25.16
N ARG A 466 -25.20 6.88 -25.16
CA ARG A 466 -26.43 7.59 -24.76
C ARG A 466 -27.62 7.23 -25.64
N GLN A 467 -27.44 7.15 -26.96
CA GLN A 467 -28.50 6.77 -27.90
C GLN A 467 -29.01 5.35 -27.65
N GLU A 468 -28.11 4.39 -27.43
CA GLU A 468 -28.50 3.01 -27.09
C GLU A 468 -29.21 2.93 -25.74
N LEU A 469 -28.83 3.77 -24.77
CA LEU A 469 -29.47 3.83 -23.45
C LEU A 469 -30.84 4.51 -23.48
N GLN A 470 -31.01 5.55 -24.28
CA GLN A 470 -32.30 6.22 -24.49
C GLN A 470 -33.35 5.27 -25.09
N LYS A 471 -32.94 4.32 -25.92
CA LYS A 471 -33.83 3.24 -26.43
C LYS A 471 -34.38 2.35 -25.32
N ILE A 472 -33.75 2.32 -24.14
CA ILE A 472 -34.15 1.48 -23.01
C ILE A 472 -35.02 2.27 -22.03
N SER A 473 -34.58 3.46 -21.62
CA SER A 473 -35.35 4.39 -20.79
C SER A 473 -34.65 5.74 -20.70
N HIS A 474 -35.41 6.84 -20.61
CA HIS A 474 -34.87 8.16 -20.33
C HIS A 474 -34.13 8.20 -18.97
N SER A 475 -34.68 7.52 -17.95
CA SER A 475 -34.08 7.42 -16.62
C SER A 475 -32.73 6.69 -16.61
N ALA A 476 -32.51 5.76 -17.55
CA ALA A 476 -31.24 5.02 -17.66
C ALA A 476 -30.07 5.94 -18.05
N THR A 477 -30.35 7.00 -18.82
CA THR A 477 -29.32 7.96 -19.26
C THR A 477 -28.89 8.89 -18.11
N GLU A 478 -29.80 9.21 -17.20
CA GLU A 478 -29.54 10.05 -16.02
C GLU A 478 -28.76 9.31 -14.93
N MET A 479 -28.97 7.99 -14.79
CA MET A 479 -28.25 7.15 -13.82
C MET A 479 -26.78 6.90 -14.19
N ILE A 480 -26.38 7.12 -15.45
CA ILE A 480 -25.04 6.80 -15.93
C ILE A 480 -24.09 7.99 -15.82
N ILE A 481 -23.03 7.80 -15.03
CA ILE A 481 -21.97 8.78 -14.84
C ILE A 481 -20.69 8.27 -15.50
N MET A 482 -20.32 8.90 -16.61
CA MET A 482 -19.07 8.61 -17.30
C MET A 482 -17.90 9.35 -16.65
N ARG A 483 -16.90 8.61 -16.17
CA ARG A 483 -15.68 9.19 -15.57
C ARG A 483 -14.43 8.78 -16.33
N LYS A 484 -13.46 9.68 -16.36
CA LYS A 484 -12.08 9.35 -16.67
C LYS A 484 -11.41 8.80 -15.41
N VAL A 485 -10.75 7.65 -15.49
CA VAL A 485 -9.97 7.15 -14.34
C VAL A 485 -8.75 8.05 -14.14
N GLN A 486 -8.73 8.87 -13.09
CA GLN A 486 -7.50 9.42 -12.54
C GLN A 486 -6.69 8.24 -11.94
N LYS A 487 -5.40 8.17 -12.24
CA LYS A 487 -4.51 7.08 -11.80
C LYS A 487 -4.55 6.93 -10.27
N HIS A 488 -5.38 6.01 -9.78
CA HIS A 488 -5.28 5.52 -8.41
C HIS A 488 -5.13 4.01 -8.38
N PHE A 489 -4.09 3.61 -7.64
CA PHE A 489 -3.59 2.27 -7.30
C PHE A 489 -2.67 1.56 -8.31
N GLY A 490 -1.38 1.55 -7.95
CA GLY A 490 -0.38 0.55 -8.36
C GLY A 490 0.84 1.11 -9.12
N ARG A 491 1.88 1.51 -8.37
CA ARG A 491 3.15 2.17 -8.78
C ARG A 491 3.03 3.68 -9.07
N THR A 492 3.31 4.49 -8.06
CA THR A 492 3.70 5.89 -8.23
C THR A 492 5.04 5.95 -8.96
N CYS A 493 5.02 6.32 -10.23
CA CYS A 493 6.16 6.96 -10.88
C CYS A 493 6.19 8.43 -10.44
N ARG A 494 7.37 8.94 -10.07
CA ARG A 494 7.60 10.25 -9.41
C ARG A 494 7.21 11.50 -10.23
N LYS A 495 6.70 11.36 -11.46
CA LYS A 495 6.50 12.49 -12.41
C LYS A 495 5.04 12.95 -12.59
N CYS A 496 4.06 12.45 -11.83
CA CYS A 496 2.64 12.75 -12.08
C CYS A 496 1.89 13.39 -10.89
N SER A 497 2.56 14.19 -10.05
CA SER A 497 1.96 14.81 -8.87
C SER A 497 1.30 16.17 -9.09
N GLU A 498 1.22 16.69 -10.32
CA GLU A 498 0.71 18.05 -10.59
C GLU A 498 -0.29 18.03 -11.74
N SER A 499 -1.57 17.87 -11.40
CA SER A 499 -2.75 18.35 -12.16
C SER A 499 -4.00 17.70 -11.54
N GLY A 500 -4.53 18.33 -10.51
CA GLY A 500 -5.89 18.07 -10.05
C GLY A 500 -6.86 18.71 -11.02
N GLY A 501 -7.75 17.93 -11.62
CA GLY A 501 -8.90 18.42 -12.36
C GLY A 501 -10.17 18.05 -11.61
N HIS A 502 -10.78 19.02 -10.93
CA HIS A 502 -12.21 19.02 -10.67
C HIS A 502 -12.95 19.45 -11.94
N TRP A 503 -14.19 19.00 -12.13
CA TRP A 503 -15.06 19.54 -13.18
C TRP A 503 -15.26 21.04 -12.92
N GLU A 504 -14.98 21.88 -13.92
CA GLU A 504 -15.37 23.30 -13.88
C GLU A 504 -16.90 23.39 -13.88
N GLU A 505 -17.47 24.30 -13.09
CA GLU A 505 -18.92 24.45 -12.93
C GLU A 505 -19.65 24.72 -14.26
N ASP A 506 -18.94 25.25 -15.25
CA ASP A 506 -19.45 25.54 -16.59
C ASP A 506 -19.79 24.27 -17.39
N GLU A 507 -19.06 23.16 -17.19
CA GLU A 507 -19.36 21.88 -17.84
C GLU A 507 -20.60 21.21 -17.22
N LYS A 508 -20.83 21.39 -15.92
CA LYS A 508 -22.05 20.93 -15.24
C LYS A 508 -23.27 21.75 -15.64
N LEU A 509 -23.09 23.05 -15.84
CA LEU A 509 -24.15 23.98 -16.25
C LEU A 509 -24.59 23.71 -17.70
N SER A 510 -23.64 23.46 -18.61
CA SER A 510 -23.90 23.09 -20.00
C SER A 510 -24.72 21.78 -20.10
N LEU A 511 -24.39 20.79 -19.28
CA LEU A 511 -25.13 19.52 -19.17
C LEU A 511 -26.56 19.69 -18.63
N ARG A 512 -26.78 20.60 -17.67
CA ARG A 512 -28.13 20.92 -17.17
C ARG A 512 -28.97 21.64 -18.22
N GLN A 513 -28.36 22.51 -19.02
CA GLN A 513 -29.04 23.28 -20.07
C GLN A 513 -29.42 22.41 -21.27
N GLU A 514 -28.59 21.43 -21.67
CA GLU A 514 -28.97 20.49 -22.74
C GLU A 514 -30.09 19.54 -22.32
N LEU A 515 -30.11 19.09 -21.06
CA LEU A 515 -31.19 18.25 -20.53
C LEU A 515 -32.53 19.00 -20.42
N GLN A 516 -32.50 20.30 -20.11
CA GLN A 516 -33.71 21.14 -20.13
C GLN A 516 -34.27 21.34 -21.55
N LYS A 517 -33.42 21.45 -22.57
CA LYS A 517 -33.85 21.56 -23.98
C LYS A 517 -34.57 20.29 -24.47
N ILE A 518 -34.15 19.12 -24.01
CA ILE A 518 -34.79 17.85 -24.36
C ILE A 518 -36.13 17.68 -23.64
N SER A 519 -36.27 18.18 -22.40
CA SER A 519 -37.56 18.13 -21.67
C SER A 519 -38.67 18.99 -22.30
N HIS A 520 -38.34 20.12 -22.94
CA HIS A 520 -39.32 20.99 -23.60
C HIS A 520 -39.75 20.47 -24.98
N SER A 521 -38.94 19.62 -25.62
CA SER A 521 -39.30 18.95 -26.88
C SER A 521 -40.39 17.88 -26.66
N ALA A 522 -40.43 17.26 -25.47
CA ALA A 522 -41.42 16.23 -25.13
C ALA A 522 -42.81 16.80 -24.74
N THR A 523 -42.95 18.11 -24.50
CA THR A 523 -44.24 18.73 -24.16
C THR A 523 -45.02 19.23 -25.39
N VAL A 524 -44.40 19.31 -26.56
CA VAL A 524 -45.03 19.83 -27.79
C VAL A 524 -45.66 18.71 -28.65
N THR A 525 -45.41 17.44 -28.33
CA THR A 525 -45.98 16.29 -29.07
C THR A 525 -47.13 15.60 -28.35
N LEU A 526 -47.83 16.33 -27.46
CA LEU A 526 -49.12 15.97 -26.89
C LEU A 526 -50.06 17.18 -26.93
N GLN A 527 -50.53 17.53 -28.14
CA GLN A 527 -51.79 18.22 -28.37
C GLN A 527 -52.44 17.68 -29.64
#